data_AF-S4NPB0-F1
#
_entry.id   AF-S4NPB0-F1
#
_cell.length_a   1.000
_cell.length_b   1.000
_cell.length_c   1.000
_cell.angle_alpha   90.00
_cell.angle_beta   90.00
_cell.angle_gamma   90.00
#
_symmetry.space_group_name_H-M   'P 1'
#
loop_
_entity.id
_entity.type
_entity.pdbx_description
1 polymer ?
#
loop_
_entity_poly.entity_id
_entity_poly.type
_entity_poly.pdbx_seq_one_letter_code
_entity_poly.pdbx_strand_id
1 'polypeptide(L)' 'RGESCIEKPLATLWRNYQQSTKPDVVMKLSVTNSGLKGFTKEHGLTEYWSHRITYCASPPHYPKLFCWVYR' A
#
# COMPACT_ATOMS: atom_id res chain seq x y z
N ARG A 1 -2.83 -17.16 5.82
CA ARG A 1 -1.39 -16.99 5.50
C ARG A 1 -1.29 -16.12 4.26
N GLY A 2 -1.14 -14.80 4.41
CA GLY A 2 -1.09 -13.84 3.29
C GLY A 2 0.33 -13.50 2.82
N GLU A 3 1.36 -13.91 3.58
CA GLU A 3 2.77 -13.60 3.32
C GLU A 3 3.23 -14.06 1.93
N SER A 4 2.92 -15.30 1.53
CA SER A 4 3.33 -15.82 0.21
C SER A 4 2.62 -15.13 -0.97
N CYS A 5 1.47 -14.48 -0.74
CA CYS A 5 0.71 -13.80 -1.79
C CYS A 5 1.28 -12.42 -2.13
N ILE A 6 2.03 -11.81 -1.21
CA ILE A 6 2.54 -10.45 -1.38
C ILE A 6 4.00 -10.39 -1.86
N GLU A 7 4.80 -11.45 -1.66
CA GLU A 7 6.23 -11.44 -1.98
C GLU A 7 6.55 -11.02 -3.42
N LYS A 8 5.95 -11.69 -4.41
CA LYS A 8 6.19 -11.40 -5.84
C LYS A 8 5.74 -9.98 -6.24
N PRO A 9 4.49 -9.54 -5.91
CA PRO A 9 4.06 -8.17 -6.15
C PRO A 9 4.96 -7.13 -5.49
N LEU A 10 5.35 -7.35 -4.22
CA LEU A 10 6.17 -6.39 -3.49
C LEU A 10 7.59 -6.28 -4.06
N ALA A 11 8.22 -7.40 -4.43
CA ALA A 11 9.52 -7.38 -5.10
C ALA A 11 9.47 -6.56 -6.40
N THR A 12 8.37 -6.67 -7.14
CA THR A 12 8.14 -5.92 -8.38
C THR A 12 7.96 -4.43 -8.11
N LEU A 13 7.09 -4.07 -7.16
CA LEU A 13 6.84 -2.67 -6.78
C LEU A 13 8.11 -2.01 -6.25
N TRP A 14 8.87 -2.71 -5.40
CA TRP A 14 10.11 -2.20 -4.82
C TRP A 14 11.17 -1.93 -5.88
N ARG A 15 11.40 -2.89 -6.79
CA ARG A 15 12.33 -2.70 -7.92
C ARG A 15 11.92 -1.50 -8.79
N ASN A 16 10.62 -1.36 -9.08
CA ASN A 16 10.11 -0.24 -9.87
C ASN A 16 10.32 1.10 -9.14
N TYR A 17 10.09 1.15 -7.83
CA TYR A 17 10.35 2.34 -7.02
C TYR A 17 11.83 2.75 -7.09
N GLN A 18 12.76 1.79 -6.93
CA GLN A 18 14.19 2.07 -6.98
C GLN A 18 14.69 2.56 -8.34
N GLN A 19 14.02 2.17 -9.43
CA GLN A 19 14.41 2.54 -10.81
C GLN A 19 13.63 3.75 -11.34
N SER A 20 12.59 4.19 -10.65
CA SER A 20 11.73 5.28 -11.10
C SER A 20 12.44 6.63 -10.96
N THR A 21 12.35 7.45 -12.00
CA THR A 21 12.73 8.87 -11.97
C THR A 21 11.52 9.78 -11.72
N LYS A 22 10.32 9.21 -11.60
CA LYS A 22 9.11 9.99 -11.32
C LYS A 22 9.14 10.50 -9.86
N PRO A 23 8.68 11.73 -9.61
CA PRO A 23 8.56 12.25 -8.26
C PRO A 23 7.60 11.39 -7.44
N ASP A 24 7.86 11.31 -6.13
CA ASP A 24 7.00 10.62 -5.18
C ASP A 24 5.63 11.31 -5.11
N VAL A 25 4.57 10.49 -5.09
CA VAL A 25 3.21 10.96 -4.83
C VAL A 25 2.99 10.97 -3.32
N VAL A 26 2.73 12.14 -2.76
CA VAL A 26 2.49 12.28 -1.32
C VAL A 26 1.08 11.78 -1.00
N MET A 27 1.01 10.72 -0.18
CA MET A 27 -0.24 10.15 0.30
C MET A 27 -0.38 10.34 1.81
N LYS A 28 -1.55 10.83 2.25
CA LYS A 28 -1.98 10.75 3.65
C LYS A 28 -2.88 9.54 3.82
N LEU A 29 -2.41 8.54 4.55
CA LEU A 29 -3.20 7.36 4.92
C LEU A 29 -3.79 7.55 6.33
N SER A 30 -5.10 7.34 6.47
CA SER A 30 -5.81 7.41 7.75
C SER A 30 -6.54 6.10 8.02
N VAL A 31 -6.40 5.56 9.23
CA VAL A 31 -7.17 4.40 9.71
C VAL A 31 -8.45 4.91 10.36
N THR A 32 -9.59 4.30 10.03
CA THR A 32 -10.90 4.62 10.62
C THR A 32 -11.61 3.35 11.06
N ASN A 33 -12.71 3.49 11.81
CA ASN A 33 -13.56 2.35 12.17
C ASN A 33 -14.14 1.62 10.94
N SER A 34 -14.26 2.30 9.80
CA SER A 34 -14.77 1.74 8.55
C SER A 34 -13.70 1.13 7.64
N GLY A 35 -12.41 1.34 7.93
CA GLY A 35 -11.29 0.81 7.13
C GLY A 35 -10.14 1.81 6.95
N LEU A 36 -9.72 2.04 5.71
CA LEU A 36 -8.63 2.96 5.37
C LEU A 36 -9.09 4.07 4.44
N LYS A 37 -8.52 5.26 4.61
CA LYS A 37 -8.68 6.40 3.71
C LYS A 37 -7.31 6.86 3.22
N GLY A 38 -7.07 6.73 1.92
CA GLY A 38 -5.88 7.26 1.25
C GLY A 38 -6.23 8.57 0.55
N PHE A 39 -5.54 9.66 0.88
CA PHE A 39 -5.70 10.94 0.19
C PHE A 39 -4.40 11.32 -0.52
N THR A 40 -4.48 11.66 -1.80
CA THR A 40 -3.39 12.32 -2.55
C THR A 40 -3.89 13.63 -3.13
N LYS A 41 -2.98 14.57 -3.44
CA LYS A 41 -3.37 15.85 -4.04
C LYS A 41 -3.90 15.68 -5.46
N GLU A 42 -3.38 14.68 -6.17
CA GLU A 42 -3.60 14.42 -7.60
C GLU A 42 -4.90 13.64 -7.84
N HIS A 43 -5.29 12.77 -6.91
CA HIS A 43 -6.40 11.83 -7.09
C HIS A 43 -7.49 11.95 -6.03
N GLY A 44 -7.30 12.81 -5.01
CA GLY A 44 -8.28 13.02 -3.96
C GLY A 44 -8.40 11.82 -3.02
N LEU A 45 -9.60 11.61 -2.49
CA LEU A 45 -9.89 10.59 -1.48
C LEU A 45 -10.19 9.24 -2.11
N THR A 46 -9.50 8.20 -1.65
CA THR A 46 -9.79 6.79 -1.92
C THR A 46 -10.12 6.08 -0.61
N GLU A 47 -11.23 5.34 -0.58
CA GLU A 47 -11.67 4.60 0.61
C GLU A 47 -11.58 3.08 0.40
N TYR A 48 -11.09 2.39 1.42
CA TYR A 48 -11.00 0.94 1.47
C TYR A 48 -11.79 0.43 2.68
N TRP A 49 -12.84 -0.35 2.43
CA TRP A 49 -13.68 -0.92 3.48
C TRP A 49 -12.96 -2.02 4.27
N SER A 50 -13.08 -2.01 5.59
CA SER A 50 -12.39 -2.94 6.50
C SER A 50 -12.65 -4.40 6.15
N HIS A 51 -13.89 -4.78 5.85
CA HIS A 51 -14.26 -6.16 5.49
C HIS A 51 -13.69 -6.63 4.14
N ARG A 52 -13.12 -5.72 3.33
CA ARG A 52 -12.46 -6.03 2.06
C ARG A 52 -10.94 -6.02 2.17
N ILE A 53 -10.38 -5.50 3.25
CA ILE A 53 -8.95 -5.59 3.55
C ILE A 53 -8.68 -6.95 4.17
N THR A 54 -8.06 -7.84 3.39
CA THR A 54 -7.84 -9.22 3.81
C THR A 54 -6.47 -9.45 4.44
N TYR A 55 -5.53 -8.51 4.25
CA TYR A 55 -4.17 -8.60 4.75
C TYR A 55 -3.48 -7.24 4.75
N CYS A 56 -2.55 -7.02 5.69
CA CYS A 56 -1.63 -5.88 5.68
C CYS A 56 -0.24 -6.31 6.17
N ALA A 57 0.80 -5.62 5.72
CA ALA A 57 2.18 -5.92 6.11
C ALA A 57 3.11 -4.70 5.93
N SER A 58 4.19 -4.69 6.70
CA SER A 58 5.35 -3.83 6.48
C SER A 58 6.62 -4.70 6.53
N PRO A 59 7.05 -5.26 5.39
CA PRO A 59 8.16 -6.21 5.39
C PRO A 59 9.50 -5.53 5.70
N PRO A 60 10.36 -6.11 6.56
CA PRO A 60 11.64 -5.50 6.93
C PRO A 60 12.64 -5.42 5.78
N HIS A 61 12.50 -6.29 4.76
CA HIS A 61 13.35 -6.32 3.57
C HIS A 61 13.10 -5.16 2.60
N TYR A 62 11.97 -4.44 2.75
CA TYR A 62 11.60 -3.28 1.93
C TYR A 62 11.35 -2.08 2.87
N PRO A 63 12.42 -1.48 3.43
CA PRO A 63 12.27 -0.40 4.40
C PRO A 63 11.52 0.77 3.75
N LYS A 64 10.49 1.28 4.43
CA LYS A 64 9.49 2.29 3.97
C LYS A 64 8.27 1.75 3.23
N LEU A 65 8.16 0.43 3.03
CA LEU A 65 6.98 -0.15 2.40
C LEU A 65 5.96 -0.57 3.47
N PHE A 66 4.74 -0.07 3.31
CA PHE A 66 3.53 -0.58 3.94
C PHE A 66 2.55 -0.96 2.83
N CYS A 67 1.94 -2.14 2.94
CA CYS A 67 0.98 -2.62 1.94
C CYS A 67 -0.24 -3.26 2.59
N TRP A 68 -1.31 -3.32 1.80
CA TRP A 68 -2.52 -4.07 2.12
C TRP A 68 -3.04 -4.80 0.88
N VAL A 69 -3.75 -5.90 1.10
CA VAL A 69 -4.48 -6.62 0.05
C VAL A 69 -5.96 -6.24 0.19
N TYR A 70 -6.51 -5.69 -0.88
CA TYR A 70 -7.91 -5.30 -0.98
C TYR A 70 -8.62 -6.22 -2.00
N ARG A 71 -9.64 -6.94 -1.54
CA ARG A 71 -10.47 -7.81 -2.39
C ARG A 71 -11.55 -7.01 -3.10
#